data_AF-A0A1X7T689-F1
#
_entry.id   AF-A0A1X7T689-F1
#
_cell.length_a   1.000
_cell.length_b   1.000
_cell.length_c   1.000
_cell.angle_alpha   90.00
_cell.angle_beta   90.00
_cell.angle_gamma   90.00
#
_symmetry.space_group_name_H-M   'P 1'
#
loop_
_entity.id
_entity.type
_entity.pdbx_description
1 polymer ?
#
loop_
_entity_poly.entity_id
_entity_poly.type
_entity_poly.pdbx_seq_one_letter_code
_entity_poly.pdbx_strand_id
1 'polypeptide(L)'
;MIVVVTVPLAWVNQPLFDYRCQFCNGVSKTLPCWPVSPEEPLEDLLNPISTVVTNPNAADAPSISVQFKEYSQQPIIYPSMEMVLELASKEMTHVSYNV
;
A
#
# COMPACT_ATOMS: atom_id res chain seq x y z
N MET A 1 34.45 -10.56 -4.31
CA MET A 1 33.08 -10.31 -3.82
C MET A 1 32.64 -8.98 -4.39
N ILE A 2 31.78 -8.98 -5.41
CA ILE A 2 31.21 -7.74 -5.93
C ILE A 2 30.08 -7.36 -4.97
N VAL A 3 30.24 -6.28 -4.23
CA VAL A 3 29.15 -5.70 -3.46
C VAL A 3 28.22 -5.07 -4.50
N VAL A 4 27.03 -5.65 -4.71
CA VAL A 4 26.01 -5.01 -5.52
C VAL A 4 25.54 -3.79 -4.73
N VAL A 5 26.03 -2.62 -5.09
CA VAL A 5 25.56 -1.35 -4.52
C VAL A 5 24.22 -1.05 -5.16
N THR A 6 23.15 -1.08 -4.37
CA THR A 6 21.82 -0.65 -4.81
C THR A 6 21.74 0.87 -4.72
N VAL A 7 21.43 1.52 -5.84
CA VAL A 7 21.22 2.98 -5.89
C VAL A 7 19.71 3.24 -5.91
N PRO A 8 19.11 3.81 -4.85
CA PRO A 8 17.69 4.13 -4.84
C PRO A 8 17.43 5.30 -5.79
N LEU A 9 16.50 5.12 -6.74
CA LEU A 9 16.22 6.12 -7.79
C LEU A 9 14.97 6.95 -7.50
N ALA A 10 13.89 6.29 -7.10
CA ALA A 10 12.60 6.92 -6.86
C ALA A 10 11.75 6.05 -5.93
N TRP A 11 10.75 6.65 -5.28
CA TRP A 11 9.79 5.97 -4.42
C TRP A 11 8.37 6.48 -4.64
N VAL A 12 7.38 5.65 -4.33
CA VAL A 12 5.97 6.02 -4.31
C VAL A 12 5.22 5.11 -3.33
N ASN A 13 4.29 5.68 -2.57
CA ASN A 13 3.43 4.92 -1.68
C ASN A 13 2.01 4.86 -2.27
N GLN A 14 1.40 3.67 -2.25
CA GLN A 14 0.05 3.45 -2.78
C GLN A 14 -0.85 2.82 -1.72
N PRO A 15 -1.88 3.52 -1.23
CA PRO A 15 -2.92 2.92 -0.42
C PRO A 15 -3.65 1.84 -1.22
N LEU A 16 -3.82 0.67 -0.62
CA LEU A 16 -4.58 -0.42 -1.21
C LEU A 16 -6.09 -0.23 -1.05
N PHE A 17 -6.51 0.52 -0.03
CA PHE A 17 -7.89 0.94 0.16
C PHE A 17 -7.99 2.45 -0.07
N ASP A 18 -9.03 2.87 -0.79
CA ASP A 18 -9.32 4.29 -0.98
C ASP A 18 -10.05 4.91 0.22
N TYR A 19 -10.36 6.20 0.12
CA TYR A 19 -11.05 6.95 1.18
C TYR A 19 -12.49 6.47 1.48
N ARG A 20 -13.06 5.64 0.60
CA ARG A 20 -14.36 4.98 0.81
C ARG A 20 -14.20 3.56 1.35
N CYS A 21 -13.00 3.21 1.79
CA CYS A 21 -12.65 1.88 2.25
C CYS A 21 -12.76 0.81 1.15
N GLN A 22 -12.67 1.16 -0.13
CA GLN A 22 -12.73 0.20 -1.23
C GLN A 22 -11.32 -0.24 -1.65
N PHE A 23 -11.09 -1.56 -1.72
CA PHE A 23 -9.83 -2.15 -2.16
C PHE A 23 -9.60 -1.90 -3.66
N CYS A 24 -8.34 -1.77 -4.06
CA CYS A 24 -7.90 -1.65 -5.45
C CYS A 24 -8.03 -2.97 -6.25
N ASN A 25 -9.19 -3.62 -6.21
CA ASN A 25 -9.49 -4.89 -6.87
C ASN A 25 -9.49 -4.75 -8.39
N GLY A 26 -8.59 -5.44 -9.09
CA GLY A 26 -8.51 -5.42 -10.57
C GLY A 26 -8.09 -4.08 -11.19
N VAL A 27 -7.70 -3.10 -10.39
CA VAL A 27 -7.39 -1.75 -10.86
C VAL A 27 -5.99 -1.70 -11.50
N SER A 28 -5.87 -1.05 -12.64
CA SER A 28 -4.57 -0.64 -13.22
C SER A 28 -4.25 0.79 -12.81
N LYS A 29 -3.02 1.07 -12.38
CA LYS A 29 -2.59 2.43 -12.06
C LYS A 29 -1.20 2.73 -12.62
N THR A 30 -1.02 3.95 -13.09
CA THR A 30 0.30 4.55 -13.35
C THR A 30 0.62 5.50 -12.22
N LEU A 31 1.78 5.32 -11.58
CA LEU A 31 2.16 6.02 -10.35
C LEU A 31 3.39 6.89 -10.58
N PRO A 32 3.21 8.22 -10.74
CA PRO A 32 4.32 9.16 -10.72
C PRO A 32 5.07 9.11 -9.39
N CYS A 33 6.36 8.86 -9.44
CA CYS A 33 7.23 8.64 -8.28
C CYS A 33 7.96 9.93 -7.87
N TRP A 34 8.31 10.00 -6.59
CA TRP A 34 9.21 11.02 -6.05
C TRP A 34 10.66 10.59 -6.25
N PRO A 35 11.55 11.45 -6.77
CA PRO A 35 12.96 11.11 -6.91
C PRO A 35 13.62 10.99 -5.53
N VAL A 36 14.62 10.12 -5.41
CA VAL A 36 15.50 10.10 -4.23
C VAL A 36 16.61 11.11 -4.44
N SER A 37 16.75 12.05 -3.50
CA SER A 37 17.82 13.04 -3.55
C SER A 37 19.17 12.40 -3.19
N PRO A 38 20.27 12.69 -3.91
CA PRO A 38 21.61 12.27 -3.50
C PRO A 38 22.05 12.85 -2.15
N GLU A 39 21.53 14.02 -1.79
CA GLU A 39 21.85 14.73 -0.54
C GLU A 39 21.06 14.17 0.66
N GLU A 40 19.88 13.60 0.38
CA GLU A 40 19.00 12.98 1.36
C GLU A 40 18.65 11.56 0.89
N PRO A 41 19.62 10.63 0.94
CA PRO A 41 19.37 9.25 0.56
C PRO A 41 18.37 8.62 1.52
N LEU A 42 17.64 7.62 1.03
CA LEU A 42 16.77 6.83 1.90
C LEU A 42 17.62 6.06 2.92
N GLU A 43 17.23 6.16 4.20
CA GLU A 43 17.86 5.39 5.28
C GLU A 43 17.61 3.89 5.11
N ASP A 44 16.41 3.53 4.64
CA ASP A 44 15.94 2.16 4.41
C ASP A 44 15.64 1.90 2.91
N LEU A 45 15.41 0.63 2.57
CA LEU A 45 15.01 0.23 1.21
C LEU A 45 13.68 0.87 0.76
N LEU A 46 12.80 1.18 1.71
CA LEU A 46 11.47 1.75 1.48
C LEU A 46 11.31 3.03 2.29
N ASN A 47 10.34 3.86 1.89
CA ASN A 47 10.01 5.11 2.59
C ASN A 47 8.56 5.11 3.12
N PRO A 48 8.24 4.27 4.12
CA PRO A 48 6.86 4.02 4.56
C PRO A 48 6.22 5.20 5.30
N ILE A 49 7.00 6.11 5.88
CA ILE A 49 6.50 7.25 6.67
C ILE A 49 6.11 8.44 5.78
N SER A 50 6.59 8.47 4.54
CA SER A 50 6.35 9.57 3.61
C SER A 50 4.96 9.54 2.97
N THR A 51 4.64 10.57 2.19
CA THR A 51 3.31 10.80 1.61
C THR A 51 2.81 9.66 0.71
N VAL A 52 1.50 9.44 0.73
CA VAL A 52 0.77 8.57 -0.21
C VAL A 52 0.33 9.31 -1.48
N VAL A 53 0.53 10.63 -1.53
CA VAL A 53 0.23 11.44 -2.71
C VAL A 53 1.35 11.26 -3.75
N THR A 54 0.98 10.92 -4.97
CA THR A 54 1.93 10.76 -6.09
C THR A 54 2.52 12.10 -6.50
N ASN A 55 3.67 12.08 -7.20
CA ASN A 55 4.32 13.29 -7.68
C ASN A 55 3.39 14.08 -8.63
N PRO A 56 3.10 15.37 -8.37
CA PRO A 56 2.19 16.17 -9.19
C PRO A 56 2.76 16.48 -10.59
N ASN A 57 4.08 16.45 -10.77
CA ASN A 57 4.71 16.61 -12.08
C ASN A 57 4.68 15.29 -12.88
N ALA A 58 3.48 14.80 -13.18
CA ALA A 58 3.27 13.49 -13.79
C ALA A 58 3.88 13.34 -15.20
N ALA A 59 4.12 14.45 -15.91
CA ALA A 59 4.68 14.44 -17.26
C ALA A 59 6.18 14.11 -17.28
N ASP A 60 6.93 14.63 -16.30
CA ASP A 60 8.39 14.51 -16.27
C ASP A 60 8.90 13.54 -15.19
N ALA A 61 8.05 13.18 -14.22
CA ALA A 61 8.42 12.27 -13.15
C ALA A 61 8.57 10.81 -13.67
N PRO A 62 9.56 10.05 -13.17
CA PRO A 62 9.57 8.61 -13.41
C PRO A 62 8.29 7.98 -12.85
N SER A 63 7.75 6.99 -13.55
CA SER A 63 6.50 6.35 -13.14
C SER A 63 6.60 4.83 -13.16
N ILE A 64 5.80 4.20 -12.30
CA ILE A 64 5.63 2.74 -12.26
C ILE A 64 4.18 2.41 -12.61
N SER A 65 4.00 1.52 -13.58
CA SER A 65 2.68 0.96 -13.91
C SER A 65 2.46 -0.33 -13.13
N VAL A 66 1.35 -0.40 -12.39
CA VAL A 66 0.97 -1.56 -11.57
C VAL A 66 -0.41 -2.07 -11.99
N GLN A 67 -0.55 -3.39 -12.03
CA GLN A 67 -1.82 -4.07 -12.20
C GLN A 67 -2.13 -4.81 -10.90
N PHE A 68 -3.18 -4.38 -10.20
CA PHE A 68 -3.68 -5.13 -9.06
C PHE A 68 -4.50 -6.32 -9.54
N LYS A 69 -4.30 -7.47 -8.87
CA LYS A 69 -5.06 -8.68 -9.16
C LYS A 69 -6.54 -8.46 -8.83
N GLU A 70 -7.42 -9.00 -9.68
CA GLU A 70 -8.84 -9.10 -9.40
C GLU A 70 -9.12 -10.39 -8.62
N TYR A 71 -9.82 -10.25 -7.49
CA TYR A 71 -10.21 -11.34 -6.60
C TYR A 71 -11.72 -11.59 -6.59
N SER A 72 -12.51 -10.60 -7.00
CA SER A 72 -13.98 -10.64 -7.00
C SER A 72 -14.54 -9.79 -8.13
N GLN A 73 -15.70 -10.17 -8.67
CA GLN A 73 -16.45 -9.33 -9.60
C GLN A 73 -17.19 -8.18 -8.89
N GLN A 74 -17.36 -8.27 -7.57
CA GLN A 74 -18.00 -7.25 -6.74
C GLN A 74 -16.94 -6.39 -6.03
N PRO A 75 -17.24 -5.11 -5.73
CA PRO A 75 -16.36 -4.26 -4.92
C PRO A 75 -16.01 -4.92 -3.58
N ILE A 76 -14.71 -4.93 -3.24
CA ILE A 76 -14.22 -5.39 -1.94
C ILE A 76 -14.10 -4.18 -1.03
N ILE A 77 -14.90 -4.13 0.03
CA ILE A 77 -14.94 -3.03 1.00
C ILE A 77 -14.32 -3.50 2.32
N TYR A 78 -13.53 -2.64 2.96
CA TYR A 78 -12.99 -2.90 4.29
C TYR A 78 -14.16 -3.13 5.29
N PRO A 79 -14.06 -4.12 6.19
CA PRO A 79 -15.12 -4.39 7.17
C PRO A 79 -15.45 -3.17 8.03
N SER A 80 -16.72 -2.99 8.39
CA SER A 80 -17.10 -1.95 9.34
C SER A 80 -16.51 -2.25 10.73
N MET A 81 -16.39 -1.20 11.56
CA MET A 81 -15.93 -1.37 12.95
C MET A 81 -16.83 -2.36 13.71
N GLU A 82 -18.14 -2.32 13.48
CA GLU A 82 -19.11 -3.25 14.09
C GLU A 82 -18.80 -4.70 13.73
N MET A 83 -18.54 -4.99 12.45
CA MET A 83 -18.18 -6.34 12.01
C MET A 83 -16.86 -6.82 12.63
N VAL A 84 -15.87 -5.93 12.75
CA VAL A 84 -14.59 -6.24 13.40
C VAL A 84 -14.80 -6.58 14.88
N LEU A 85 -15.62 -5.80 15.59
CA LEU A 85 -15.94 -6.04 17.01
C LEU A 85 -16.73 -7.32 17.23
N GLU A 86 -17.69 -7.61 16.35
CA GLU A 86 -18.48 -8.85 16.41
C GLU A 86 -17.57 -10.07 16.27
N LEU A 87 -16.66 -10.06 15.29
CA LEU A 87 -15.67 -11.13 15.11
C LEU A 87 -14.77 -11.27 16.35
N ALA A 88 -14.26 -10.17 16.89
CA ALA A 88 -13.44 -10.22 18.11
C ALA A 88 -14.19 -10.84 19.31
N SER A 89 -15.47 -10.51 19.48
CA SER A 89 -16.30 -11.07 20.55
C SER A 89 -16.52 -12.57 20.40
N LYS A 90 -16.77 -13.03 19.16
CA LYS A 90 -16.93 -14.45 18.83
C LYS A 90 -15.66 -15.24 19.15
N GLU A 91 -14.49 -14.73 18.78
CA GLU A 91 -13.21 -15.39 19.11
C GLU A 91 -12.96 -15.46 20.62
N MET A 92 -13.23 -14.38 21.37
CA MET A 92 -13.08 -14.39 22.84
C MET A 92 -14.00 -15.40 23.53
N THR A 93 -15.25 -15.52 23.08
CA THR A 93 -16.18 -16.54 23.60
C THR A 93 -15.71 -17.96 23.26
N HIS A 94 -15.19 -18.19 22.06
CA HIS A 94 -14.67 -19.51 21.66
C HIS A 94 -13.42 -19.92 22.47
N VAL A 95 -12.57 -18.97 22.88
CA VAL A 95 -11.46 -19.26 23.81
C VAL A 95 -11.99 -19.66 25.20
N SER A 96 -13.09 -19.04 25.65
CA SER A 96 -13.66 -19.28 26.98
C SER A 96 -14.30 -20.67 27.16
N TYR A 97 -14.77 -21.29 26.06
CA TYR A 97 -15.37 -22.64 26.08
C TYR A 97 -14.38 -23.80 25.89
N ASN A 98 -13.10 -23.50 25.62
CA ASN A 98 -12.04 -24.50 25.44
C ASN A 98 -11.05 -24.55 26.62
N VAL A 99 -11.44 -24.05 27.80
CA VAL A 99 -10.70 -24.15 29.07
C VAL A 99 -11.42 -25.07 30.03
#